data_AF-A0A091V0J9-F1
#
_entry.id   AF-A0A091V0J9-F1
#
_cell.length_a   1.000
_cell.length_b   1.000
_cell.length_c   1.000
_cell.angle_alpha   90.00
_cell.angle_beta   90.00
_cell.angle_gamma   90.00
#
_symmetry.space_group_name_H-M   'P 1'
#
loop_
_entity.id
_entity.type
_entity.pdbx_description
1 polymer ?
#
loop_
_entity_poly.entity_id
_entity_poly.type
_entity_poly.pdbx_seq_one_letter_code
_entity_poly.pdbx_strand_id
1 'polypeptide(L)'
;LALLGALLWAPWRALHGAPLAELSGDQDFQLFLHKNLEFTRKIKGDVAALQRVVEACFSQIRDGLRAYHGSLAAVLELRPGDASLVETLQPDAANLSSNIQQQMEDLGLATVTYPTEGPDALPAFSSSFHHQVGGFFILANFQRFLETAYRALRHLAR
;
A
#
# COMPACT_ATOMS: atom_id res chain seq x y z
N LEU A 1 -16.84 -0.88 17.63
CA LEU A 1 -17.35 -0.12 16.45
C LEU A 1 -17.87 1.28 16.79
N ALA A 2 -18.38 1.55 18.01
CA ALA A 2 -18.85 2.90 18.37
C ALA A 2 -17.73 3.93 18.68
N LEU A 3 -16.50 3.50 18.95
CA LEU A 3 -15.39 4.40 19.34
C LEU A 3 -14.54 4.90 18.15
N LEU A 4 -14.61 4.26 16.98
CA LEU A 4 -13.88 4.70 15.78
C LEU A 4 -14.65 5.78 14.98
N GLY A 5 -15.98 5.81 15.08
CA GLY A 5 -16.81 6.86 14.46
C GLY A 5 -16.67 8.24 15.11
N ALA A 6 -16.15 8.31 16.34
CA ALA A 6 -15.97 9.57 17.07
C ALA A 6 -14.71 10.35 16.65
N LEU A 7 -13.70 9.68 16.07
CA LEU A 7 -12.43 10.30 15.66
C LEU A 7 -12.48 10.91 14.25
N LEU A 8 -13.40 10.46 13.39
CA LEU A 8 -13.52 10.97 12.02
C LEU A 8 -14.41 12.23 11.91
N TRP A 9 -15.16 12.58 12.97
CA TRP A 9 -16.21 13.62 12.91
C TRP A 9 -16.12 14.79 13.91
N ALA A 10 -14.97 15.05 14.54
CA ALA A 10 -14.81 16.30 15.31
C ALA A 10 -13.36 16.83 15.31
N PRO A 11 -13.08 18.13 15.01
CA PRO A 11 -13.99 19.22 14.64
C PRO A 11 -13.47 20.09 13.47
N TRP A 12 -14.15 20.04 12.32
CA TRP A 12 -14.05 21.11 11.31
C TRP A 12 -14.95 22.31 11.72
N ARG A 13 -15.73 22.13 12.80
CA ARG A 13 -16.69 23.08 13.38
C ARG A 13 -16.06 24.20 14.23
N ALA A 14 -14.74 24.39 14.24
CA ALA A 14 -14.09 25.37 15.11
C ALA A 14 -13.11 26.33 14.41
N LEU A 15 -13.44 26.79 13.20
CA LEU A 15 -12.84 28.00 12.61
C LEU A 15 -13.97 28.92 12.12
N HIS A 16 -14.81 29.39 13.04
CA HIS A 16 -15.88 30.37 12.76
C HIS A 16 -15.61 31.74 13.38
N GLY A 17 -14.34 32.16 13.34
CA GLY A 17 -13.96 33.53 13.66
C GLY A 17 -12.77 33.95 12.82
N ALA A 18 -13.02 34.64 11.70
CA ALA A 18 -11.98 35.49 11.13
C ALA A 18 -11.77 36.66 12.13
N PRO A 19 -10.57 36.88 12.68
CA PRO A 19 -10.37 37.96 13.64
C PRO A 19 -10.60 39.31 12.96
N LEU A 20 -11.24 40.22 13.70
CA LEU A 20 -11.38 41.63 13.31
C LEU A 20 -9.98 42.23 13.13
N ALA A 21 -9.82 43.10 12.13
CA ALA A 21 -8.54 43.68 11.67
C ALA A 21 -7.77 44.51 12.72
N GLU A 22 -8.25 44.62 13.95
CA GLU A 22 -7.74 45.50 15.01
C GLU A 22 -6.43 45.01 15.67
N LEU A 23 -6.00 43.76 15.42
CA LEU A 23 -4.74 43.20 15.93
C LEU A 23 -3.59 43.21 14.90
N SER A 24 -3.79 43.84 13.74
CA SER A 24 -2.84 43.81 12.62
C SER A 24 -1.46 44.42 12.94
N GLY A 25 -1.38 45.34 13.90
CA GLY A 25 -0.17 46.12 14.19
C GLY A 25 0.76 45.58 15.29
N ASP A 26 0.36 44.55 16.04
CA ASP A 26 1.20 43.98 17.10
C ASP A 26 2.24 43.01 16.51
N GLN A 27 3.52 43.41 16.56
CA GLN A 27 4.62 42.64 15.99
C GLN A 27 4.80 41.26 16.64
N ASP A 28 4.56 41.14 17.95
CA ASP A 28 4.69 39.88 18.67
C ASP A 28 3.55 38.94 18.29
N PHE A 29 2.34 39.48 18.10
CA PHE A 29 1.20 38.72 17.61
C PHE A 29 1.39 38.26 16.16
N GLN A 30 1.91 39.12 15.28
CA GLN A 30 2.23 38.74 13.90
C GLN A 30 3.32 37.66 13.83
N LEU A 31 4.35 37.77 14.69
CA LEU A 31 5.39 36.73 14.81
C LEU A 31 4.81 35.41 15.30
N PHE A 32 3.90 35.45 16.28
CA PHE A 32 3.16 34.28 16.74
C PHE A 32 2.37 33.63 15.59
N LEU A 33 1.62 34.40 14.81
CA LEU A 33 0.85 33.88 13.67
C LEU A 33 1.78 33.25 12.62
N HIS A 34 2.86 33.92 12.25
CA HIS A 34 3.81 33.41 11.26
C HIS A 34 4.42 32.07 11.70
N LYS A 35 4.85 31.96 12.96
CA LYS A 35 5.38 30.70 13.52
C LYS A 35 4.33 29.59 13.47
N ASN A 36 3.08 29.87 13.88
CA ASN A 36 2.02 28.87 13.89
C ASN A 36 1.60 28.43 12.47
N LEU A 37 1.61 29.34 11.50
CA LEU A 37 1.40 28.99 10.09
C LEU A 37 2.49 28.05 9.58
N GLU A 38 3.75 28.34 9.89
CA GLU A 38 4.87 27.48 9.52
C GLU A 38 4.80 26.11 10.20
N PHE A 39 4.46 26.04 11.49
CA PHE A 39 4.24 24.77 12.17
C PHE A 39 3.08 23.98 11.55
N THR A 40 1.96 24.63 11.24
CA THR A 40 0.80 24.00 10.59
C THR A 40 1.18 23.46 9.22
N ARG A 41 1.94 24.23 8.44
CA ARG A 41 2.47 23.81 7.13
C ARG A 41 3.37 22.58 7.27
N LYS A 42 4.27 22.58 8.25
CA LYS A 42 5.18 21.46 8.54
C LYS A 42 4.39 20.20 8.93
N ILE A 43 3.45 20.32 9.86
CA ILE A 43 2.60 19.20 10.30
C ILE A 43 1.83 18.62 9.12
N LYS A 44 1.23 19.46 8.28
CA LYS A 44 0.55 19.00 7.06
C LYS A 44 1.50 18.23 6.12
N GLY A 45 2.74 18.72 5.98
CA GLY A 45 3.79 18.03 5.21
C GLY A 45 4.16 16.66 5.80
N ASP A 46 4.35 16.60 7.11
CA ASP A 46 4.68 15.37 7.85
C ASP A 46 3.54 14.35 7.74
N VAL A 47 2.27 14.78 7.86
CA VAL A 47 1.08 13.93 7.64
C VAL A 47 1.05 13.37 6.22
N ALA A 48 1.29 14.20 5.20
CA ALA A 48 1.34 13.75 3.81
C ALA A 48 2.50 12.77 3.56
N ALA A 49 3.65 12.96 4.22
CA ALA A 49 4.78 12.03 4.14
C ALA A 49 4.41 10.66 4.73
N LEU A 50 3.74 10.63 5.89
CA LEU A 50 3.26 9.39 6.51
C LEU A 50 2.24 8.67 5.61
N GLN A 51 1.31 9.40 5.00
CA GLN A 51 0.34 8.81 4.06
C GLN A 51 1.04 8.12 2.87
N ARG A 52 2.06 8.75 2.27
CA ARG A 52 2.81 8.15 1.17
C ARG A 52 3.55 6.87 1.56
N VAL A 53 4.04 6.78 2.79
CA VAL A 53 4.71 5.56 3.29
C VAL A 53 3.73 4.39 3.33
N VAL A 54 2.51 4.64 3.81
CA VAL A 54 1.44 3.63 3.85
C VAL A 54 1.00 3.23 2.44
N GLU A 55 0.81 4.20 1.55
CA GLU A 55 0.46 3.98 0.14
C GLU A 55 1.52 3.15 -0.59
N ALA A 56 2.80 3.48 -0.42
CA ALA A 56 3.90 2.75 -1.02
C ALA A 56 3.96 1.30 -0.50
N CYS A 57 3.74 1.10 0.81
CA CYS A 57 3.70 -0.21 1.42
C CYS A 57 2.57 -1.07 0.82
N PHE A 58 1.33 -0.55 0.75
CA PHE A 58 0.22 -1.29 0.16
C PHE A 58 0.42 -1.58 -1.32
N SER A 59 0.95 -0.61 -2.08
CA SER A 59 1.23 -0.79 -3.51
C SER A 59 2.24 -1.90 -3.74
N GLN A 60 3.36 -1.92 -3.01
CA GLN A 60 4.37 -2.97 -3.12
C GLN A 60 3.82 -4.36 -2.79
N ILE A 61 2.97 -4.48 -1.77
CA ILE A 61 2.35 -5.78 -1.43
C ILE A 61 1.39 -6.21 -2.53
N ARG A 62 0.50 -5.33 -2.99
CA ARG A 62 -0.44 -5.63 -4.07
C ARG A 62 0.28 -6.04 -5.36
N ASP A 63 1.26 -5.26 -5.78
CA ASP A 63 1.95 -5.49 -7.05
C ASP A 63 2.81 -6.75 -6.99
N GLY A 64 3.44 -7.02 -5.85
CA GLY A 64 4.12 -8.30 -5.59
C GLY A 64 3.17 -9.50 -5.66
N LEU A 65 1.99 -9.42 -5.05
CA LEU A 65 0.97 -10.48 -5.14
C LEU A 65 0.52 -10.74 -6.57
N ARG A 66 0.32 -9.68 -7.36
CA ARG A 66 -0.04 -9.80 -8.78
C ARG A 66 1.06 -10.45 -9.62
N ALA A 67 2.32 -10.07 -9.38
CA ALA A 67 3.47 -10.67 -10.06
C ALA A 67 3.63 -12.16 -9.74
N TYR A 68 3.48 -12.54 -8.46
CA TYR A 68 3.55 -13.95 -8.06
C TYR A 68 2.34 -14.75 -8.55
N HIS A 69 1.14 -14.17 -8.60
CA HIS A 69 -0.02 -14.81 -9.21
C HIS A 69 0.25 -15.24 -10.66
N GLY A 70 0.86 -14.36 -11.47
CA GLY A 70 1.30 -14.68 -12.84
C GLY A 70 2.38 -15.77 -12.87
N SER A 71 3.35 -15.70 -11.96
CA SER A 71 4.44 -16.67 -11.86
C SER A 71 3.99 -18.08 -11.43
N LEU A 72 2.90 -18.18 -10.66
CA LEU A 72 2.34 -19.47 -10.23
C LEU A 72 1.82 -20.30 -11.42
N ALA A 73 1.38 -19.66 -12.50
CA ALA A 73 1.03 -20.36 -13.74
C ALA A 73 2.25 -21.10 -14.32
N ALA A 74 3.45 -20.51 -14.25
CA ALA A 74 4.67 -21.20 -14.65
C ALA A 74 4.98 -22.39 -13.71
N VAL A 75 4.69 -22.29 -12.41
CA VAL A 75 4.91 -23.41 -11.46
C VAL A 75 4.07 -24.64 -11.85
N LEU A 76 2.82 -24.44 -12.33
CA LEU A 76 1.97 -25.52 -12.82
C LEU A 76 2.60 -26.29 -13.99
N GLU A 77 3.17 -25.57 -14.95
CA GLU A 77 3.84 -26.17 -16.11
C GLU A 77 5.10 -26.96 -15.71
N LEU A 78 5.80 -26.49 -14.68
CA LEU A 78 7.05 -27.07 -14.17
C LEU A 78 6.83 -28.27 -13.25
N ARG A 79 5.74 -28.24 -12.48
CA ARG A 79 5.41 -29.22 -11.42
C ARG A 79 3.92 -29.57 -11.46
N PRO A 80 3.46 -30.28 -12.51
CA PRO A 80 2.03 -30.59 -12.67
C PRO A 80 1.46 -31.45 -11.55
N GLY A 81 2.30 -32.18 -10.80
CA GLY A 81 1.89 -32.93 -9.61
C GLY A 81 1.38 -32.05 -8.46
N ASP A 82 1.68 -30.75 -8.47
CA ASP A 82 1.26 -29.80 -7.44
C ASP A 82 0.05 -28.95 -7.87
N ALA A 83 -0.68 -29.37 -8.91
CA ALA A 83 -1.74 -28.56 -9.51
C ALA A 83 -2.82 -28.11 -8.52
N SER A 84 -3.28 -29.03 -7.66
CA SER A 84 -4.28 -28.71 -6.62
C SER A 84 -3.80 -27.66 -5.61
N LEU A 85 -2.49 -27.60 -5.33
CA LEU A 85 -1.92 -26.58 -4.44
C LEU A 85 -1.89 -25.22 -5.13
N VAL A 86 -1.52 -25.18 -6.42
CA VAL A 86 -1.50 -23.92 -7.17
C VAL A 86 -2.92 -23.39 -7.42
N GLU A 87 -3.87 -24.27 -7.72
CA GLU A 87 -5.30 -23.94 -7.84
C GLU A 87 -5.89 -23.34 -6.55
N THR A 88 -5.31 -23.66 -5.39
CA THR A 88 -5.67 -23.03 -4.11
C THR A 88 -4.92 -21.72 -3.91
N LEU A 89 -3.62 -21.70 -4.20
CA LEU A 89 -2.74 -20.57 -3.89
C LEU A 89 -2.96 -19.34 -4.80
N GLN A 90 -3.27 -19.55 -6.07
CA GLN A 90 -3.56 -18.46 -7.01
C GLN A 90 -4.77 -17.61 -6.58
N PRO A 91 -5.96 -18.17 -6.35
CA PRO A 91 -7.10 -17.36 -5.91
C PRO A 91 -6.85 -16.69 -4.56
N ASP A 92 -6.12 -17.32 -3.64
CA ASP A 92 -5.76 -16.69 -2.37
C ASP A 92 -4.88 -15.44 -2.55
N ALA A 93 -3.88 -15.51 -3.43
CA ALA A 93 -3.04 -14.36 -3.75
C ALA A 93 -3.83 -13.24 -4.44
N ALA A 94 -4.74 -13.60 -5.35
CA ALA A 94 -5.62 -12.64 -6.04
C ALA A 94 -6.59 -11.95 -5.06
N ASN A 95 -7.21 -12.72 -4.17
CA ASN A 95 -8.13 -12.21 -3.15
C ASN A 95 -7.42 -11.24 -2.20
N LEU A 96 -6.22 -11.58 -1.73
CA LEU A 96 -5.45 -10.68 -0.88
C LEU A 96 -5.07 -9.38 -1.61
N SER A 97 -4.65 -9.47 -2.88
CA SER A 97 -4.35 -8.30 -3.71
C SER A 97 -5.57 -7.39 -3.86
N SER A 98 -6.73 -7.96 -4.15
CA SER A 98 -7.99 -7.21 -4.29
C SER A 98 -8.43 -6.56 -2.98
N ASN A 99 -8.30 -7.24 -1.85
CA ASN A 99 -8.60 -6.67 -0.53
C ASN A 99 -7.70 -5.46 -0.21
N ILE A 100 -6.41 -5.54 -0.54
CA ILE A 100 -5.49 -4.41 -0.35
C ILE A 100 -5.84 -3.26 -1.29
N GLN A 101 -6.19 -3.54 -2.54
CA GLN A 101 -6.64 -2.52 -3.49
C GLN A 101 -7.88 -1.77 -2.96
N GLN A 102 -8.91 -2.51 -2.51
CA GLN A 102 -10.10 -1.90 -1.93
C GLN A 102 -9.75 -1.04 -0.71
N GLN A 103 -8.88 -1.53 0.17
CA GLN A 103 -8.45 -0.76 1.34
C GLN A 103 -7.72 0.54 0.95
N MET A 104 -6.93 0.54 -0.12
CA MET A 104 -6.28 1.74 -0.63
C MET A 104 -7.31 2.75 -1.17
N GLU A 105 -8.33 2.28 -1.89
CA GLU A 105 -9.43 3.10 -2.39
C GLU A 105 -10.23 3.74 -1.26
N ASP A 106 -10.57 2.96 -0.23
CA ASP A 106 -11.30 3.42 0.95
C ASP A 106 -10.52 4.50 1.74
N LEU A 107 -9.18 4.45 1.71
CA LEU A 107 -8.29 5.43 2.32
C LEU A 107 -8.02 6.66 1.43
N GLY A 108 -8.55 6.68 0.20
CA GLY A 108 -8.27 7.74 -0.78
C GLY A 108 -6.84 7.71 -1.32
N LEU A 109 -6.13 6.59 -1.16
CA LEU A 109 -4.78 6.35 -1.68
C LEU A 109 -4.91 5.88 -3.13
N ALA A 110 -5.34 6.79 -4.02
CA ALA A 110 -5.64 6.45 -5.40
C ALA A 110 -4.39 5.97 -6.14
N THR A 111 -4.48 4.77 -6.68
CA THR A 111 -3.43 4.15 -7.48
C THR A 111 -3.30 4.84 -8.82
N VAL A 112 -2.12 5.41 -9.10
CA VAL A 112 -1.75 5.75 -10.47
C VAL A 112 -1.67 4.44 -11.25
N THR A 113 -2.74 4.10 -11.97
CA THR A 113 -2.73 3.02 -12.95
C THR A 113 -1.89 3.49 -14.12
N TYR A 114 -0.58 3.22 -14.07
CA TYR A 114 0.18 3.14 -15.31
C TYR A 114 -0.40 2.01 -16.16
N PRO A 115 -0.51 2.17 -17.49
CA PRO A 115 -0.93 1.08 -18.34
C PRO A 115 0.01 -0.09 -18.09
N THR A 116 -0.58 -1.21 -17.65
CA THR A 116 0.09 -2.49 -17.47
C THR A 116 0.95 -2.74 -18.70
N GLU A 117 2.28 -2.81 -18.53
CA GLU A 117 3.13 -3.38 -19.58
C GLU A 117 2.51 -4.74 -19.92
N GLY A 118 2.30 -5.00 -21.22
CA GLY A 118 1.55 -6.16 -21.71
C GLY A 118 2.03 -7.47 -21.07
N PRO A 119 1.22 -8.55 -21.15
CA PRO A 119 1.42 -9.77 -20.35
C PRO A 119 2.89 -10.08 -20.18
N ASP A 120 3.40 -9.93 -18.94
CA ASP A 120 4.81 -10.15 -18.63
C ASP A 120 5.22 -11.46 -19.28
N ALA A 121 6.11 -11.38 -20.28
CA ALA A 121 6.54 -12.54 -21.02
C ALA A 121 7.05 -13.55 -19.99
N LEU A 122 6.37 -14.70 -19.89
CA LEU A 122 6.76 -15.75 -18.96
C LEU A 122 8.26 -16.01 -19.13
N PRO A 123 9.04 -16.10 -18.03
CA PRO A 123 10.47 -16.32 -18.14
C PRO A 123 10.72 -17.57 -18.99
N ALA A 124 11.32 -17.38 -20.17
CA ALA A 124 11.66 -18.47 -21.07
C ALA A 124 12.87 -19.21 -20.49
N PHE A 125 12.62 -20.32 -19.79
CA PHE A 125 13.68 -21.14 -19.24
C PHE A 125 14.29 -22.01 -20.36
N SER A 126 15.60 -21.88 -20.56
CA SER A 126 16.31 -22.51 -21.70
C SER A 126 16.69 -23.99 -21.49
N SER A 127 16.42 -24.58 -20.33
CA SER A 127 16.72 -26.00 -20.05
C SER A 127 15.75 -26.65 -19.04
N SER A 128 15.67 -27.98 -19.06
CA SER A 128 14.86 -28.77 -18.11
C SER A 128 15.32 -28.63 -16.65
N PHE A 129 16.61 -28.35 -16.41
CA PHE A 129 17.15 -28.02 -15.10
C PHE A 129 16.69 -26.63 -14.62
N HIS A 130 16.72 -25.63 -15.52
CA HIS A 130 16.16 -24.30 -15.24
C HIS A 130 14.65 -24.36 -14.98
N HIS A 131 13.94 -25.27 -15.66
CA HIS A 131 12.53 -25.59 -15.40
C HIS A 131 12.32 -26.10 -13.96
N GLN A 132 13.00 -27.17 -13.53
CA GLN A 132 12.78 -27.72 -12.18
C GLN A 132 13.20 -26.77 -11.06
N VAL A 133 14.33 -26.09 -11.21
CA VAL A 133 14.87 -25.20 -10.17
C VAL A 133 14.12 -23.86 -10.14
N GLY A 134 13.59 -23.40 -11.28
CA GLY A 134 12.80 -22.18 -11.40
C GLY A 134 11.54 -22.20 -10.54
N GLY A 135 10.79 -23.31 -10.55
CA GLY A 135 9.58 -23.47 -9.73
C GLY A 135 9.89 -23.39 -8.23
N PHE A 136 11.01 -23.98 -7.78
CA PHE A 136 11.45 -23.88 -6.38
C PHE A 136 11.81 -22.44 -5.99
N PHE A 137 12.54 -21.71 -6.85
CA PHE A 137 12.88 -20.31 -6.57
C PHE A 137 11.65 -19.40 -6.51
N ILE A 138 10.67 -19.58 -7.40
CA ILE A 138 9.42 -18.83 -7.36
C ILE A 138 8.72 -19.03 -6.01
N LEU A 139 8.55 -20.27 -5.57
CA LEU A 139 7.89 -20.59 -4.30
C LEU A 139 8.68 -20.07 -3.09
N ALA A 140 10.00 -20.25 -3.07
CA ALA A 140 10.85 -19.79 -1.96
C ALA A 140 10.86 -18.26 -1.84
N ASN A 141 10.92 -17.54 -2.96
CA ASN A 141 10.84 -16.09 -2.96
C ASN A 141 9.43 -15.59 -2.61
N PHE A 142 8.38 -16.29 -3.07
CA PHE A 142 7.01 -15.96 -2.72
C PHE A 142 6.77 -16.10 -1.21
N GLN A 143 7.27 -17.18 -0.59
CA GLN A 143 7.19 -17.36 0.85
C GLN A 143 7.87 -16.21 1.63
N ARG A 144 9.10 -15.84 1.26
CA ARG A 144 9.81 -14.70 1.90
C ARG A 144 9.06 -13.37 1.70
N PHE A 145 8.47 -13.18 0.53
CA PHE A 145 7.62 -12.04 0.26
C PHE A 145 6.40 -12.03 1.19
N LEU A 146 5.68 -13.14 1.33
CA LEU A 146 4.52 -13.26 2.22
C LEU A 146 4.88 -13.01 3.69
N GLU A 147 6.02 -13.50 4.16
CA GLU A 147 6.52 -13.21 5.52
C GLU A 147 6.75 -11.72 5.73
N THR A 148 7.32 -11.04 4.72
CA THR A 148 7.57 -9.60 4.77
C THR A 148 6.27 -8.80 4.71
N ALA A 149 5.35 -9.16 3.81
CA ALA A 149 4.03 -8.56 3.68
C ALA A 149 3.23 -8.72 4.99
N TYR A 150 3.24 -9.91 5.60
CA TYR A 150 2.60 -10.16 6.88
C TYR A 150 3.15 -9.26 7.99
N ARG A 151 4.48 -9.11 8.08
CA ARG A 151 5.10 -8.22 9.08
C ARG A 151 4.67 -6.77 8.88
N ALA A 152 4.67 -6.30 7.63
CA ALA A 152 4.24 -4.95 7.28
C ALA A 152 2.77 -4.69 7.63
N LEU A 153 1.86 -5.59 7.21
CA LEU A 153 0.44 -5.51 7.56
C LEU A 153 0.23 -5.51 9.07
N ARG A 154 0.98 -6.34 9.81
CA ARG A 154 0.92 -6.37 11.28
C ARG A 154 1.45 -5.10 11.93
N HIS A 155 2.38 -4.38 11.30
CA HIS A 155 2.84 -3.08 11.79
C HIS A 155 1.77 -2.00 11.58
N LEU A 156 1.02 -2.07 10.49
CA LEU A 156 -0.08 -1.14 10.19
C LEU A 156 -1.34 -1.39 11.03
N ALA A 157 -1.52 -2.62 11.54
CA ALA A 157 -2.66 -3.01 12.37
C ALA A 157 -2.50 -2.66 13.87
N ARG A 158 -1.41 -1.98 14.26
CA ARG A 158 -1.14 -1.55 15.64
C ARG A 158 -1.40 -0.06 15.79
#